data_AF-A0A6C0B814-F1
#
_entry.id   AF-A0A6C0B814-F1
#
_cell.length_a   1.000
_cell.length_b   1.000
_cell.length_c   1.000
_cell.angle_alpha   90.00
_cell.angle_beta   90.00
_cell.angle_gamma   90.00
#
_symmetry.space_group_name_H-M   'P 1'
#
loop_
_entity.id
_entity.type
_entity.pdbx_description
1 polymer ?
#
loop_
_entity_poly.entity_id
_entity_poly.type
_entity_poly.pdbx_seq_one_letter_code
_entity_poly.pdbx_strand_id
1 'polypeptide(L)'
;MIDYFFKYEIHHYKDNIIRDCEKHGCYANIELIETICNMYKTSNLTTYASCVENNPFIHPCLQKHILDILCRAIQKKNVLTSICIRYLRKRRSSYVTTDLALNPLSETNPKYLIDIMHNYKKYTFKLFDLANIIFNSLTKSDENFFSNPLMIKNPYTNIKFSVSNLYIIYFSMQKRGLFIHPLFTLFMQENFNLALFSLKHEGLIKEYIIDNTIQKETDNKVCQELITMFNELTIYNTYTMVTEPILSGMEIISTDVLITFKPLLYHYYHYLFSMNSYYRQVEYNKLIKKIIAFKHENPLFIITNKIIVPITKVNYKHITIPRRPYGQLESLLIIS
;
A
#
# COMPACT_ATOMS: atom_id res chain seq x y z
N MET A 1 -26.20 -22.39 17.18
CA MET A 1 -27.14 -22.60 16.05
C MET A 1 -26.58 -23.59 15.04
N ILE A 2 -25.40 -23.31 14.45
CA ILE A 2 -24.71 -24.24 13.53
C ILE A 2 -24.47 -25.60 14.20
N ASP A 3 -23.95 -25.64 15.42
CA ASP A 3 -23.72 -26.91 16.15
C ASP A 3 -25.00 -27.70 16.44
N TYR A 4 -26.13 -27.03 16.61
CA TYR A 4 -27.42 -27.69 16.84
C TYR A 4 -27.97 -28.30 15.54
N PHE A 5 -27.84 -27.58 14.41
CA PHE A 5 -28.19 -28.11 13.10
C PHE A 5 -27.34 -29.34 12.76
N PHE A 6 -26.03 -29.29 13.02
CA PHE A 6 -25.13 -30.43 12.79
C PHE A 6 -25.44 -31.62 13.69
N LYS A 7 -25.77 -31.40 14.98
CA LYS A 7 -26.24 -32.49 15.85
C LYS A 7 -27.50 -33.18 15.29
N TYR A 8 -28.43 -32.42 14.73
CA TYR A 8 -29.64 -32.95 14.10
C TYR A 8 -29.33 -33.72 12.80
N GLU A 9 -28.48 -33.16 11.93
CA GLU A 9 -28.08 -33.82 10.68
C GLU A 9 -27.32 -35.13 10.96
N ILE A 10 -26.43 -35.16 11.96
CA ILE A 10 -25.69 -36.37 12.38
C ILE A 10 -26.65 -37.47 12.84
N HIS A 11 -27.68 -37.11 13.63
CA HIS A 11 -28.67 -38.09 14.08
C HIS A 11 -29.42 -38.71 12.91
N HIS A 12 -29.74 -37.93 11.87
CA HIS A 12 -30.44 -38.43 10.68
C HIS A 12 -29.53 -39.21 9.72
N TYR A 13 -28.23 -38.90 9.70
CA TYR A 13 -27.24 -39.65 8.91
C TYR A 13 -26.86 -40.98 9.55
N LYS A 14 -26.95 -41.11 10.88
CA LYS A 14 -26.69 -42.36 11.61
C LYS A 14 -27.52 -43.52 11.05
N ASP A 15 -28.81 -43.30 10.84
CA ASP A 15 -29.73 -44.33 10.34
C ASP A 15 -29.46 -44.71 8.89
N ASN A 16 -29.02 -43.74 8.06
CA ASN A 16 -28.65 -43.99 6.67
C ASN A 16 -27.32 -44.76 6.56
N ILE A 17 -26.34 -44.44 7.41
CA ILE A 17 -25.05 -45.14 7.47
C ILE A 17 -25.29 -46.59 7.91
N ILE A 18 -26.12 -46.83 8.93
CA ILE A 18 -26.47 -48.18 9.38
C ILE A 18 -27.11 -48.98 8.25
N ARG A 19 -28.14 -48.42 7.57
CA ARG A 19 -28.80 -49.10 6.43
C ARG A 19 -27.86 -49.42 5.27
N ASP A 20 -26.95 -48.52 4.91
CA ASP A 20 -26.03 -48.76 3.80
C ASP A 20 -24.90 -49.73 4.19
N CYS A 21 -24.46 -49.73 5.45
CA CYS A 21 -23.55 -50.73 5.99
C CYS A 21 -24.17 -52.14 5.96
N GLU A 22 -25.45 -52.26 6.34
CA GLU A 22 -26.24 -53.50 6.24
C GLU A 22 -26.35 -53.99 4.79
N LYS A 23 -26.62 -53.09 3.82
CA LYS A 23 -26.67 -53.44 2.39
C LYS A 23 -25.35 -53.94 1.83
N HIS A 24 -24.22 -53.49 2.36
CA HIS A 24 -22.89 -53.88 1.90
C HIS A 24 -22.27 -55.02 2.73
N GLY A 25 -23.05 -55.69 3.58
CA GLY A 25 -22.59 -56.81 4.41
C GLY A 25 -21.49 -56.44 5.42
N CYS A 26 -21.33 -55.14 5.69
CA CYS A 26 -20.33 -54.61 6.59
C CYS A 26 -21.02 -54.31 7.93
N TYR A 27 -20.93 -55.19 8.91
CA TYR A 27 -21.41 -54.87 10.27
C TYR A 27 -20.55 -53.73 10.84
N ALA A 28 -21.02 -52.50 10.71
CA ALA A 28 -20.38 -51.36 11.34
C ALA A 28 -20.58 -51.47 12.86
N ASN A 29 -19.50 -51.73 13.59
CA ASN A 29 -19.54 -51.75 15.05
C ASN A 29 -20.06 -50.40 15.57
N ILE A 30 -20.83 -50.38 16.66
CA ILE A 30 -21.41 -49.16 17.24
C ILE A 30 -20.32 -48.12 17.53
N GLU A 31 -19.13 -48.58 17.92
CA GLU A 31 -17.93 -47.77 18.13
C GLU A 31 -17.41 -47.09 16.84
N LEU A 32 -17.54 -47.75 15.69
CA LEU A 32 -17.18 -47.17 14.38
C LEU A 32 -18.15 -46.04 14.01
N ILE A 33 -19.44 -46.22 14.30
CA ILE A 33 -20.47 -45.19 14.06
C ILE A 33 -20.25 -43.99 15.00
N GLU A 34 -19.88 -44.25 16.25
CA GLU A 34 -19.61 -43.19 17.23
C GLU A 34 -18.33 -42.41 16.90
N THR A 35 -17.28 -43.09 16.46
CA THR A 35 -16.05 -42.45 15.95
C THR A 35 -16.33 -41.64 14.69
N ILE A 36 -17.15 -42.15 13.75
CA ILE A 36 -17.62 -41.39 12.58
C ILE A 36 -18.39 -40.14 13.02
N CYS A 37 -19.32 -40.25 13.97
CA CYS A 37 -20.05 -39.10 14.52
C CYS A 37 -19.13 -38.07 15.18
N ASN A 38 -18.07 -38.51 15.86
CA ASN A 38 -17.09 -37.61 16.46
C ASN A 38 -16.19 -36.94 15.40
N MET A 39 -15.80 -37.64 14.33
CA MET A 39 -15.11 -37.05 13.17
C MET A 39 -15.95 -35.97 12.49
N TYR A 40 -17.28 -36.16 12.40
CA TYR A 40 -18.19 -35.12 11.90
C TYR A 40 -18.21 -33.86 12.77
N LYS A 41 -18.23 -34.02 14.10
CA LYS A 41 -18.24 -32.87 15.03
C LYS A 41 -16.96 -32.04 14.90
N THR A 42 -15.80 -32.70 14.84
CA THR A 42 -14.50 -32.02 14.77
C THR A 42 -14.17 -31.52 13.36
N SER A 43 -14.82 -32.05 12.32
CA SER A 43 -14.58 -31.72 10.90
C SER A 43 -13.10 -31.78 10.54
N ASN A 44 -12.38 -32.72 11.12
CA ASN A 44 -10.93 -32.77 11.08
C ASN A 44 -10.45 -34.01 10.32
N LEU A 45 -9.84 -33.80 9.15
CA LEU A 45 -9.27 -34.86 8.33
C LEU A 45 -8.10 -35.57 9.03
N THR A 46 -7.44 -34.95 10.01
CA THR A 46 -6.36 -35.62 10.74
C THR A 46 -6.88 -36.78 11.58
N THR A 47 -8.12 -36.70 12.05
CA THR A 47 -8.76 -37.75 12.86
C THR A 47 -9.21 -38.93 11.98
N TYR A 48 -9.55 -38.67 10.72
CA TYR A 48 -9.81 -39.72 9.72
C TYR A 48 -8.56 -40.54 9.43
N ALA A 49 -7.42 -39.87 9.20
CA ALA A 49 -6.16 -40.53 8.93
C ALA A 49 -5.74 -41.47 10.08
N SER A 50 -5.89 -41.03 11.33
CA SER A 50 -5.49 -41.81 12.51
C SER A 50 -6.43 -43.00 12.81
N CYS A 51 -7.74 -42.85 12.60
CA CYS A 51 -8.72 -43.83 13.06
C CYS A 51 -9.22 -44.78 11.96
N VAL A 52 -9.20 -44.35 10.70
CA VAL A 52 -9.82 -45.07 9.59
C VAL A 52 -8.81 -45.49 8.52
N GLU A 53 -7.96 -44.57 8.07
CA GLU A 53 -7.03 -44.82 6.96
C GLU A 53 -5.92 -45.79 7.35
N ASN A 54 -5.35 -45.64 8.54
CA ASN A 54 -4.29 -46.52 9.07
C ASN A 54 -4.81 -47.80 9.75
N ASN A 55 -6.12 -48.03 9.72
CA ASN A 55 -6.72 -49.17 10.43
C ASN A 55 -6.82 -50.40 9.50
N PRO A 56 -6.02 -51.46 9.73
CA PRO A 56 -6.00 -52.65 8.87
C PRO A 56 -7.28 -53.48 8.96
N PHE A 57 -8.12 -53.25 9.98
CA PHE A 57 -9.37 -53.99 10.20
C PHE A 57 -10.55 -53.39 9.44
N ILE A 58 -10.39 -52.24 8.77
CA ILE A 58 -11.45 -51.61 8.00
C ILE A 58 -11.26 -51.94 6.53
N HIS A 59 -12.29 -52.53 5.92
CA HIS A 59 -12.26 -52.85 4.50
C HIS A 59 -12.09 -51.59 3.64
N PRO A 60 -11.27 -51.59 2.58
CA PRO A 60 -10.99 -50.40 1.76
C PRO A 60 -12.23 -49.73 1.15
N CYS A 61 -13.26 -50.52 0.82
CA CYS A 61 -14.55 -49.97 0.33
C CYS A 61 -15.25 -49.11 1.39
N LEU A 62 -15.20 -49.54 2.66
CA LEU A 62 -15.81 -48.82 3.77
C LEU A 62 -15.01 -47.54 4.09
N GLN A 63 -13.67 -47.59 4.01
CA GLN A 63 -12.82 -46.40 4.16
C GLN A 63 -13.19 -45.31 3.14
N LYS A 64 -13.29 -45.66 1.85
CA LYS A 64 -13.70 -44.73 0.79
C LYS A 64 -15.08 -44.14 1.04
N HIS A 65 -16.02 -44.96 1.50
CA HIS A 65 -17.38 -44.51 1.80
C HIS A 65 -17.39 -43.52 2.98
N ILE A 66 -16.67 -43.81 4.05
CA ILE A 66 -16.54 -42.91 5.21
C ILE A 66 -15.93 -41.57 4.79
N LEU A 67 -14.86 -41.60 3.98
CA LEU A 67 -14.23 -40.39 3.44
C LEU A 67 -15.21 -39.54 2.63
N ASP A 68 -15.99 -40.16 1.75
CA ASP A 68 -16.96 -39.46 0.91
C ASP A 68 -18.06 -38.77 1.75
N ILE A 69 -18.59 -39.44 2.77
CA ILE A 69 -19.58 -38.81 3.65
C ILE A 69 -18.92 -37.67 4.46
N LEU A 70 -17.68 -37.82 4.93
CA LEU A 70 -16.94 -36.77 5.64
C LEU A 70 -16.71 -35.54 4.75
N CYS A 71 -16.26 -35.75 3.52
CA CYS A 71 -16.10 -34.67 2.54
C CYS A 71 -17.41 -33.92 2.30
N ARG A 72 -18.53 -34.64 2.11
CA ARG A 72 -19.85 -34.03 1.93
C ARG A 72 -20.29 -33.19 3.14
N ALA A 73 -20.05 -33.65 4.36
CA ALA A 73 -20.43 -32.88 5.54
C ALA A 73 -19.53 -31.66 5.75
N ILE A 74 -18.21 -31.78 5.53
CA ILE A 74 -17.29 -30.64 5.60
C ILE A 74 -17.71 -29.57 4.59
N GLN A 75 -18.04 -29.96 3.36
CA GLN A 75 -18.56 -29.05 2.34
C GLN A 75 -19.84 -28.35 2.80
N LYS A 76 -20.83 -29.11 3.28
CA LYS A 76 -22.08 -28.53 3.83
C LYS A 76 -21.81 -27.56 4.99
N LYS A 77 -20.93 -27.91 5.92
CA LYS A 77 -20.51 -27.06 7.04
C LYS A 77 -19.88 -25.76 6.55
N ASN A 78 -18.99 -25.83 5.58
CA ASN A 78 -18.35 -24.64 5.04
C ASN A 78 -19.35 -23.73 4.33
N VAL A 79 -20.30 -24.30 3.58
CA VAL A 79 -21.37 -23.55 2.92
C VAL A 79 -22.27 -22.87 3.96
N LEU A 80 -22.79 -23.61 4.94
CA LEU A 80 -23.65 -23.07 6.00
C LEU A 80 -22.93 -22.00 6.82
N THR A 81 -21.68 -22.25 7.20
CA THR A 81 -20.86 -21.29 7.94
C THR A 81 -20.67 -20.01 7.13
N SER A 82 -20.39 -20.13 5.82
CA SER A 82 -20.26 -18.98 4.93
C SER A 82 -21.56 -18.18 4.82
N ILE A 83 -22.71 -18.85 4.74
CA ILE A 83 -24.04 -18.21 4.72
C ILE A 83 -24.30 -17.49 6.05
N CYS A 84 -24.08 -18.15 7.19
CA CYS A 84 -24.24 -17.55 8.51
C CYS A 84 -23.33 -16.34 8.71
N ILE A 85 -22.05 -16.43 8.33
CA ILE A 85 -21.12 -15.30 8.38
C ILE A 85 -21.62 -14.15 7.51
N ARG A 86 -22.07 -14.43 6.27
CA ARG A 86 -22.61 -13.40 5.37
C ARG A 86 -23.86 -12.74 5.97
N TYR A 87 -24.75 -13.52 6.57
CA TYR A 87 -25.94 -13.01 7.25
C TYR A 87 -25.59 -12.12 8.45
N LEU A 88 -24.70 -12.59 9.33
CA LEU A 88 -24.23 -11.82 10.48
C LEU A 88 -23.54 -10.52 10.06
N ARG A 89 -22.73 -10.55 9.00
CA ARG A 89 -22.07 -9.36 8.43
C ARG A 89 -23.08 -8.32 7.94
N LYS A 90 -24.15 -8.76 7.28
CA LYS A 90 -25.21 -7.85 6.81
C LYS A 90 -26.00 -7.21 7.94
N ARG A 91 -26.27 -7.97 9.02
CA ARG A 91 -27.07 -7.47 10.16
C ARG A 91 -26.31 -6.61 11.15
N ARG A 92 -24.98 -6.74 11.24
CA ARG A 92 -24.19 -5.91 12.16
C ARG A 92 -24.23 -4.44 11.74
N SER A 93 -24.53 -3.56 12.69
CA SER A 93 -24.32 -2.14 12.55
C SER A 93 -22.82 -1.83 12.50
N SER A 94 -22.47 -0.75 11.80
CA SER A 94 -21.11 -0.23 11.85
C SER A 94 -20.80 0.23 13.28
N TYR A 95 -19.61 -0.09 13.77
CA TYR A 95 -19.10 0.40 15.04
C TYR A 95 -18.82 1.91 14.98
N VAL A 96 -18.55 2.43 13.79
CA VAL A 96 -18.23 3.84 13.56
C VAL A 96 -19.30 4.48 12.69
N THR A 97 -19.71 5.69 13.05
CA THR A 97 -20.73 6.50 12.37
C THR A 97 -20.14 7.69 11.60
N THR A 98 -18.92 8.11 11.93
CA THR A 98 -18.21 9.22 11.31
C THR A 98 -16.94 8.76 10.57
N ASP A 99 -16.48 9.54 9.60
CA ASP A 99 -15.22 9.31 8.92
C ASP A 99 -14.01 9.74 9.78
N LEU A 100 -12.80 9.70 9.21
CA LEU A 100 -11.57 10.09 9.91
C LEU A 100 -11.46 11.61 10.16
N ALA A 101 -12.23 12.40 9.43
CA ALA A 101 -12.33 13.85 9.59
C ALA A 101 -13.56 14.25 10.43
N LEU A 102 -14.20 13.29 11.11
CA LEU A 102 -15.39 13.46 11.95
C LEU A 102 -16.68 13.86 11.20
N ASN A 103 -16.69 13.75 9.87
CA ASN A 103 -17.91 13.95 9.09
C ASN A 103 -18.82 12.72 9.16
N PRO A 104 -20.15 12.89 9.18
CA PRO A 104 -21.08 11.78 9.21
C PRO A 104 -20.99 10.92 7.93
N LEU A 105 -20.85 9.60 8.09
CA LEU A 105 -20.79 8.68 6.96
C LEU A 105 -22.13 8.56 6.23
N SER A 106 -23.24 8.92 6.88
CA SER A 106 -24.59 8.91 6.30
C SER A 106 -24.75 9.84 5.10
N GLU A 107 -24.00 10.93 5.07
CA GLU A 107 -24.05 11.93 3.98
C GLU A 107 -23.17 11.53 2.79
N THR A 108 -22.33 10.50 2.96
CA THR A 108 -21.41 10.07 1.91
C THR A 108 -22.10 9.11 0.95
N ASN A 109 -21.86 9.29 -0.36
CA ASN A 109 -22.39 8.38 -1.36
C ASN A 109 -21.93 6.93 -1.08
N PRO A 110 -22.87 5.95 -1.00
CA PRO A 110 -22.56 4.56 -0.67
C PRO A 110 -21.59 3.90 -1.67
N LYS A 111 -21.48 4.44 -2.90
CA LYS A 111 -20.46 4.01 -3.88
C LYS A 111 -19.04 4.18 -3.36
N TYR A 112 -18.78 5.09 -2.42
CA TYR A 112 -17.43 5.31 -1.86
C TYR A 112 -17.25 4.65 -0.49
N LEU A 113 -18.25 3.95 0.03
CA LEU A 113 -18.20 3.32 1.35
C LEU A 113 -17.94 1.83 1.27
N ILE A 114 -17.08 1.32 2.14
CA ILE A 114 -16.79 -0.11 2.28
C ILE A 114 -16.95 -0.56 3.72
N ASP A 115 -17.61 -1.69 3.89
CA ASP A 115 -17.77 -2.38 5.17
C ASP A 115 -16.68 -3.44 5.32
N ILE A 116 -15.85 -3.31 6.36
CA ILE A 116 -14.77 -4.25 6.66
C ILE A 116 -15.00 -4.84 8.04
N MET A 117 -14.90 -6.16 8.13
CA MET A 117 -14.91 -6.87 9.41
C MET A 117 -13.50 -6.91 9.97
N HIS A 118 -13.31 -6.32 11.14
CA HIS A 118 -12.02 -6.32 11.83
C HIS A 118 -12.24 -6.58 13.32
N ASN A 119 -11.51 -7.55 13.89
CA ASN A 119 -11.66 -7.96 15.30
C ASN A 119 -13.12 -8.13 15.74
N TYR A 120 -13.89 -8.89 14.96
CA TYR A 120 -15.31 -9.17 15.18
C TYR A 120 -16.26 -7.96 15.13
N LYS A 121 -15.76 -6.74 14.93
CA LYS A 121 -16.56 -5.54 14.73
C LYS A 121 -16.63 -5.18 13.25
N LYS A 122 -17.70 -4.51 12.86
CA LYS A 122 -17.90 -3.99 11.51
C LYS A 122 -17.45 -2.53 11.50
N TYR A 123 -16.58 -2.16 10.57
CA TYR A 123 -16.12 -0.80 10.38
C TYR A 123 -16.48 -0.34 8.97
N THR A 124 -17.08 0.83 8.86
CA THR A 124 -17.37 1.46 7.58
C THR A 124 -16.30 2.50 7.30
N PHE A 125 -15.71 2.45 6.12
CA PHE A 125 -14.66 3.37 5.70
C PHE A 125 -15.02 4.03 4.37
N LYS A 126 -14.53 5.26 4.16
CA LYS A 126 -14.42 5.82 2.81
C LYS A 126 -13.25 5.15 2.10
N LEU A 127 -13.46 4.78 0.84
CA LEU A 127 -12.43 4.15 0.02
C LEU A 127 -11.26 5.10 -0.27
N PHE A 128 -11.52 6.40 -0.36
CA PHE A 128 -10.48 7.42 -0.52
C PHE A 128 -9.58 7.53 0.72
N ASP A 129 -10.18 7.50 1.92
CA ASP A 129 -9.42 7.50 3.18
C ASP A 129 -8.52 6.27 3.27
N LEU A 130 -9.05 5.09 2.91
CA LEU A 130 -8.25 3.86 2.85
C LEU A 130 -7.14 3.95 1.80
N ALA A 131 -7.40 4.51 0.61
CA ALA A 131 -6.38 4.70 -0.41
C ALA A 131 -5.23 5.57 0.11
N ASN A 132 -5.55 6.65 0.82
CA ASN A 132 -4.55 7.53 1.43
C ASN A 132 -3.78 6.83 2.55
N ILE A 133 -4.45 6.06 3.42
CA ILE A 133 -3.79 5.27 4.48
C ILE A 133 -2.83 4.27 3.86
N ILE A 134 -3.26 3.56 2.80
CA ILE A 134 -2.45 2.57 2.11
C ILE A 134 -1.23 3.24 1.49
N PHE A 135 -1.44 4.31 0.71
CA PHE A 135 -0.35 5.05 0.08
C PHE A 135 0.67 5.53 1.12
N ASN A 136 0.22 6.22 2.16
CA ASN A 136 1.08 6.72 3.23
C ASN A 136 1.82 5.61 3.99
N SER A 137 1.21 4.43 4.13
CA SER A 137 1.87 3.27 4.76
C SER A 137 2.96 2.70 3.86
N LEU A 138 2.71 2.60 2.55
CA LEU A 138 3.65 2.02 1.58
C LEU A 138 4.80 2.98 1.22
N THR A 139 4.57 4.29 1.28
CA THR A 139 5.59 5.33 1.04
C THR A 139 6.17 5.89 2.34
N LYS A 140 6.16 5.12 3.42
CA LYS A 140 6.79 5.57 4.65
C LYS A 140 8.31 5.51 4.47
N SER A 141 8.98 6.58 4.88
CA SER A 141 10.44 6.71 4.82
C SER A 141 10.99 7.31 6.09
N ASP A 142 12.30 7.12 6.26
CA ASP A 142 13.10 7.82 7.26
C ASP A 142 13.61 9.17 6.68
N GLU A 143 14.32 9.96 7.49
CA GLU A 143 14.82 11.29 7.12
C GLU A 143 15.78 11.26 5.92
N ASN A 144 16.50 10.13 5.74
CA ASN A 144 17.45 9.94 4.65
C ASN A 144 16.83 9.30 3.39
N PHE A 145 15.50 9.39 3.22
CA PHE A 145 14.77 8.82 2.07
C PHE A 145 14.95 7.29 1.89
N PHE A 146 15.36 6.58 2.95
CA PHE A 146 15.33 5.11 2.96
C PHE A 146 13.88 4.65 3.05
N SER A 147 13.47 3.79 2.11
CA SER A 147 12.12 3.25 2.10
C SER A 147 11.94 2.30 3.28
N ASN A 148 10.94 2.56 4.10
CA ASN A 148 10.56 1.69 5.21
C ASN A 148 9.04 1.48 5.21
N PRO A 149 8.50 0.76 4.20
CA PRO A 149 7.07 0.52 4.09
C PRO A 149 6.52 -0.11 5.38
N LEU A 150 5.33 0.32 5.80
CA LEU A 150 4.66 -0.18 6.99
C LEU A 150 3.45 -1.04 6.62
N MET A 151 3.15 -2.00 7.50
CA MET A 151 1.90 -2.75 7.42
C MET A 151 0.71 -1.80 7.54
N ILE A 152 -0.27 -1.96 6.65
CA ILE A 152 -1.48 -1.14 6.61
C ILE A 152 -2.35 -1.50 7.82
N LYS A 153 -2.75 -0.48 8.59
CA LYS A 153 -3.51 -0.64 9.84
C LYS A 153 -4.87 0.01 9.75
N ASN A 154 -5.79 -0.50 10.55
CA ASN A 154 -7.05 0.15 10.81
C ASN A 154 -6.79 1.43 11.63
N PRO A 155 -7.19 2.61 11.15
CA PRO A 155 -6.91 3.89 11.82
C PRO A 155 -7.59 4.00 13.19
N TYR A 156 -8.72 3.32 13.41
CA TYR A 156 -9.45 3.38 14.68
C TYR A 156 -8.86 2.48 15.77
N THR A 157 -8.15 1.41 15.39
CA THR A 157 -7.64 0.43 16.36
C THR A 157 -6.12 0.31 16.35
N ASN A 158 -5.44 0.89 15.36
CA ASN A 158 -4.00 0.73 15.10
C ASN A 158 -3.56 -0.74 14.95
N ILE A 159 -4.48 -1.62 14.56
CA ILE A 159 -4.22 -3.05 14.34
C ILE A 159 -4.11 -3.31 12.84
N LYS A 160 -3.14 -4.14 12.45
CA LYS A 160 -2.86 -4.48 11.05
C LYS A 160 -4.07 -5.16 10.41
N PHE A 161 -4.40 -4.75 9.19
CA PHE A 161 -5.41 -5.47 8.41
C PHE A 161 -4.89 -6.88 8.05
N SER A 162 -5.80 -7.85 8.05
CA SER A 162 -5.49 -9.17 7.51
C SER A 162 -5.35 -9.11 5.98
N VAL A 163 -4.62 -10.09 5.41
CA VAL A 163 -4.48 -10.28 3.96
C VAL A 163 -5.85 -10.30 3.27
N SER A 164 -6.82 -10.99 3.86
CA SER A 164 -8.19 -11.05 3.34
C SER A 164 -8.88 -9.69 3.32
N ASN A 165 -8.64 -8.84 4.33
CA ASN A 165 -9.18 -7.48 4.36
C ASN A 165 -8.55 -6.62 3.24
N LEU A 166 -7.24 -6.75 3.00
CA LEU A 166 -6.56 -6.04 1.92
C LEU A 166 -7.08 -6.42 0.53
N TYR A 167 -7.33 -7.72 0.29
CA TYR A 167 -8.00 -8.18 -0.94
C TYR A 167 -9.39 -7.57 -1.09
N ILE A 168 -10.19 -7.56 -0.02
CA ILE A 168 -11.54 -6.98 -0.03
C ILE A 168 -11.48 -5.49 -0.40
N ILE A 169 -10.52 -4.73 0.14
CA ILE A 169 -10.33 -3.32 -0.19
C ILE A 169 -9.96 -3.16 -1.66
N TYR A 170 -8.93 -3.88 -2.13
CA TYR A 170 -8.44 -3.80 -3.51
C TYR A 170 -9.55 -4.08 -4.54
N PHE A 171 -10.23 -5.23 -4.41
CA PHE A 171 -11.28 -5.61 -5.35
C PHE A 171 -12.51 -4.70 -5.25
N SER A 172 -12.79 -4.12 -4.08
CA SER A 172 -13.86 -3.14 -3.94
C SER A 172 -13.54 -1.86 -4.71
N MET A 173 -12.31 -1.36 -4.65
CA MET A 173 -11.87 -0.21 -5.44
C MET A 173 -11.97 -0.51 -6.94
N GLN A 174 -11.47 -1.68 -7.36
CA GLN A 174 -11.46 -2.09 -8.76
C GLN A 174 -12.87 -2.23 -9.32
N LYS A 175 -13.76 -2.94 -8.63
CA LYS A 175 -15.16 -3.15 -9.05
C LYS A 175 -15.94 -1.85 -9.19
N ARG A 176 -15.59 -0.83 -8.40
CA ARG A 176 -16.27 0.47 -8.38
C ARG A 176 -15.65 1.49 -9.34
N GLY A 177 -14.60 1.11 -10.08
CA GLY A 177 -13.89 1.96 -11.02
C GLY A 177 -13.14 3.10 -10.35
N LEU A 178 -12.67 2.91 -9.11
CA LEU A 178 -11.86 3.90 -8.42
C LEU A 178 -10.39 3.78 -8.86
N PHE A 179 -9.68 4.90 -8.85
CA PHE A 179 -8.24 4.91 -9.06
C PHE A 179 -7.53 4.08 -7.98
N ILE A 180 -6.68 3.16 -8.40
CA ILE A 180 -5.85 2.33 -7.54
C ILE A 180 -4.41 2.74 -7.77
N HIS A 181 -3.74 3.16 -6.70
CA HIS A 181 -2.34 3.57 -6.80
C HIS A 181 -1.46 2.38 -7.28
N PRO A 182 -0.49 2.60 -8.19
CA PRO A 182 0.38 1.53 -8.69
C PRO A 182 1.06 0.72 -7.58
N LEU A 183 1.55 1.40 -6.53
CA LEU A 183 2.11 0.74 -5.34
C LEU A 183 1.17 -0.27 -4.68
N PHE A 184 -0.14 0.02 -4.62
CA PHE A 184 -1.09 -0.91 -4.03
C PHE A 184 -1.32 -2.13 -4.92
N THR A 185 -1.30 -1.92 -6.25
CA THR A 185 -1.37 -3.02 -7.24
C THR A 185 -0.15 -3.93 -7.15
N LEU A 186 1.06 -3.38 -7.11
CA LEU A 186 2.30 -4.13 -6.92
C LEU A 186 2.30 -4.87 -5.58
N PHE A 187 1.83 -4.21 -4.51
CA PHE A 187 1.72 -4.84 -3.19
C PHE A 187 0.74 -6.02 -3.18
N MET A 188 -0.36 -5.92 -3.92
CA MET A 188 -1.31 -7.02 -4.12
C MET A 188 -0.69 -8.19 -4.91
N GLN A 189 0.07 -7.89 -5.97
CA GLN A 189 0.77 -8.90 -6.78
C GLN A 189 1.78 -9.73 -5.97
N GLU A 190 2.41 -9.11 -4.97
CA GLU A 190 3.30 -9.77 -4.02
C GLU A 190 2.55 -10.42 -2.83
N ASN A 191 1.25 -10.71 -2.98
CA ASN A 191 0.37 -11.31 -1.96
C ASN A 191 0.35 -10.54 -0.64
N PHE A 192 0.51 -9.21 -0.70
CA PHE A 192 0.66 -8.33 0.46
C PHE A 192 1.84 -8.70 1.38
N ASN A 193 2.88 -9.34 0.84
CA ASN A 193 4.14 -9.57 1.55
C ASN A 193 5.01 -8.31 1.50
N LEU A 194 5.11 -7.63 2.64
CA LEU A 194 5.82 -6.36 2.76
C LEU A 194 7.32 -6.48 2.51
N ALA A 195 7.95 -7.59 2.92
CA ALA A 195 9.37 -7.81 2.75
C ALA A 195 9.72 -8.01 1.26
N LEU A 196 8.95 -8.85 0.56
CA LEU A 196 9.13 -9.06 -0.88
C LEU A 196 8.84 -7.79 -1.68
N PHE A 197 7.76 -7.08 -1.32
CA PHE A 197 7.40 -5.83 -1.94
C PHE A 197 8.49 -4.76 -1.80
N SER A 198 9.01 -4.58 -0.58
CA SER A 198 10.07 -3.59 -0.33
C SER A 198 11.34 -3.92 -1.10
N LEU A 199 11.73 -5.19 -1.16
CA LEU A 199 12.95 -5.61 -1.85
C LEU A 199 12.84 -5.51 -3.37
N LYS A 200 11.71 -5.92 -3.96
CA LYS A 200 11.54 -5.94 -5.43
C LYS A 200 11.25 -4.56 -6.02
N HIS A 201 10.59 -3.70 -5.27
CA HIS A 201 10.09 -2.42 -5.77
C HIS A 201 10.73 -1.20 -5.10
N GLU A 202 11.85 -1.37 -4.39
CA GLU A 202 12.55 -0.31 -3.65
C GLU A 202 12.74 0.96 -4.48
N GLY A 203 13.31 0.82 -5.69
CA GLY A 203 13.58 1.96 -6.57
C GLY A 203 12.33 2.79 -6.85
N LEU A 204 11.24 2.13 -7.23
CA LEU A 204 9.97 2.80 -7.53
C LEU A 204 9.30 3.35 -6.27
N ILE A 205 9.35 2.65 -5.13
CA ILE A 205 8.86 3.17 -3.85
C ILE A 205 9.59 4.46 -3.49
N LYS A 206 10.91 4.51 -3.71
CA LYS A 206 11.75 5.67 -3.44
C LYS A 206 11.38 6.89 -4.27
N GLU A 207 11.10 6.71 -5.56
CA GLU A 207 10.60 7.81 -6.41
C GLU A 207 9.30 8.41 -5.83
N TYR A 208 8.35 7.57 -5.45
CA TYR A 208 7.11 8.04 -4.81
C TYR A 208 7.34 8.69 -3.44
N ILE A 209 8.33 8.23 -2.66
CA ILE A 209 8.72 8.87 -1.41
C ILE A 209 9.17 10.30 -1.70
N ILE A 210 10.12 10.48 -2.63
CA ILE A 210 10.69 11.78 -3.00
C ILE A 210 9.58 12.76 -3.41
N ASP A 211 8.70 12.34 -4.31
CA ASP A 211 7.59 13.17 -4.78
C ASP A 211 6.64 13.57 -3.64
N ASN A 212 6.31 12.63 -2.76
CA ASN A 212 5.41 12.83 -1.64
C ASN A 212 6.00 13.75 -0.56
N THR A 213 7.31 13.67 -0.30
CA THR A 213 8.01 14.57 0.63
C THR A 213 8.00 16.00 0.14
N ILE A 214 8.32 16.25 -1.15
CA ILE A 214 8.32 17.60 -1.71
C ILE A 214 6.95 18.26 -1.58
N GLN A 215 5.87 17.48 -1.78
CA GLN A 215 4.51 17.98 -1.65
C GLN A 215 4.12 18.30 -0.21
N LYS A 216 4.54 17.48 0.76
CA LYS A 216 4.11 17.56 2.17
C LYS A 216 5.03 18.38 3.07
N GLU A 217 6.21 18.76 2.60
CA GLU A 217 7.15 19.56 3.37
C GLU A 217 6.57 20.93 3.74
N THR A 218 6.90 21.38 4.94
CA THR A 218 6.54 22.70 5.44
C THR A 218 7.44 23.76 4.82
N ASP A 219 6.91 24.98 4.65
CA ASP A 219 7.62 26.09 4.01
C ASP A 219 8.98 26.39 4.66
N ASN A 220 9.07 26.28 5.99
CA ASN A 220 10.33 26.45 6.72
C ASN A 220 11.39 25.42 6.33
N LYS A 221 10.99 24.14 6.19
CA LYS A 221 11.91 23.07 5.77
C LYS A 221 12.31 23.25 4.31
N VAL A 222 11.36 23.58 3.45
CA VAL A 222 11.63 23.91 2.04
C VAL A 222 12.68 25.02 1.93
N CYS A 223 12.56 26.09 2.72
CA CYS A 223 13.53 27.18 2.72
C CYS A 223 14.92 26.72 3.17
N GLN A 224 15.01 25.91 4.23
CA GLN A 224 16.28 25.34 4.70
C GLN A 224 16.93 24.46 3.63
N GLU A 225 16.16 23.58 3.01
CA GLU A 225 16.62 22.66 1.98
C GLU A 225 17.02 23.36 0.68
N LEU A 226 16.39 24.50 0.36
CA LEU A 226 16.83 25.34 -0.75
C LEU A 226 18.18 26.00 -0.45
N ILE A 227 18.39 26.49 0.77
CA ILE A 227 19.67 27.07 1.18
C ILE A 227 20.78 26.01 1.13
N THR A 228 20.53 24.79 1.64
CA THR A 228 21.49 23.69 1.57
C THR A 228 21.80 23.32 0.11
N MET A 229 20.78 23.18 -0.74
CA MET A 229 20.95 22.95 -2.18
C MET A 229 21.85 24.00 -2.83
N PHE A 230 21.59 25.29 -2.62
CA PHE A 230 22.41 26.34 -3.22
C PHE A 230 23.85 26.29 -2.70
N ASN A 231 24.06 26.05 -1.41
CA ASN A 231 25.39 25.91 -0.83
C ASN A 231 26.15 24.70 -1.42
N GLU A 232 25.53 23.52 -1.47
CA GLU A 232 26.19 22.31 -1.98
C GLU A 232 26.54 22.41 -3.47
N LEU A 233 25.66 22.99 -4.28
CA LEU A 233 25.94 23.21 -5.70
C LEU A 233 27.16 24.13 -5.88
N THR A 234 27.37 25.10 -5.00
CA THR A 234 28.51 26.06 -5.10
C THR A 234 29.86 25.47 -4.73
N ILE A 235 29.92 24.50 -3.80
CA ILE A 235 31.18 23.93 -3.26
C ILE A 235 31.97 23.17 -4.33
N TYR A 236 31.31 22.58 -5.33
CA TYR A 236 31.98 21.87 -6.43
C TYR A 236 32.58 22.79 -7.51
N ASN A 237 32.54 24.11 -7.32
CA ASN A 237 32.92 25.11 -8.32
C ASN A 237 34.28 25.77 -8.03
N THR A 238 35.25 25.01 -7.52
CA THR A 238 36.59 25.48 -7.07
C THR A 238 37.59 25.75 -8.21
N TYR A 239 37.14 26.35 -9.32
CA TYR A 239 38.06 26.99 -10.29
C TYR A 239 38.04 28.52 -10.22
N THR A 240 37.11 29.13 -9.48
CA THR A 240 37.17 30.55 -9.17
C THR A 240 37.74 30.75 -7.76
N MET A 241 38.98 31.22 -7.69
CA MET A 241 39.63 31.74 -6.48
C MET A 241 38.87 32.98 -5.97
N VAL A 242 37.69 32.80 -5.38
CA VAL A 242 37.00 33.83 -4.60
C VAL A 242 36.68 33.23 -3.24
N THR A 243 37.52 33.57 -2.28
CA THR A 243 37.47 33.19 -0.86
C THR A 243 36.47 34.03 -0.09
N GLU A 244 35.20 34.05 -0.49
CA GLU A 244 34.13 34.53 0.38
C GLU A 244 32.99 33.51 0.44
N PRO A 245 32.63 33.01 1.63
CA PRO A 245 31.52 32.09 1.77
C PRO A 245 30.22 32.79 1.35
N ILE A 246 29.53 32.19 0.37
CA ILE A 246 28.26 32.66 -0.23
C ILE A 246 27.10 32.70 0.81
N LEU A 247 27.35 32.19 2.01
CA LEU A 247 26.44 32.10 3.15
C LEU A 247 25.68 33.41 3.42
N SER A 248 26.26 34.58 3.10
CA SER A 248 25.67 35.87 3.45
C SER A 248 24.53 36.34 2.55
N GLY A 249 24.32 35.82 1.34
CA GLY A 249 23.32 36.38 0.41
C GLY A 249 21.93 35.73 0.44
N MET A 250 21.86 34.42 0.69
CA MET A 250 20.62 33.64 0.61
C MET A 250 19.78 33.68 1.90
N GLU A 251 20.43 33.83 3.06
CA GLU A 251 19.74 34.06 4.34
C GLU A 251 19.00 35.41 4.37
N ILE A 252 19.36 36.34 3.49
CA ILE A 252 18.74 37.67 3.36
C ILE A 252 17.46 37.61 2.50
N ILE A 253 17.26 36.55 1.72
CA ILE A 253 16.10 36.42 0.83
C ILE A 253 14.86 36.14 1.68
N SER A 254 13.80 36.93 1.46
CA SER A 254 12.50 36.69 2.09
C SER A 254 12.00 35.27 1.81
N THR A 255 11.47 34.60 2.83
CA THR A 255 10.89 33.25 2.75
C THR A 255 9.92 33.10 1.58
N ASP A 256 9.12 34.13 1.31
CA ASP A 256 8.11 34.14 0.24
C ASP A 256 8.74 33.98 -1.15
N VAL A 257 9.92 34.56 -1.36
CA VAL A 257 10.68 34.43 -2.62
C VAL A 257 11.37 33.07 -2.68
N LEU A 258 11.93 32.57 -1.56
CA LEU A 258 12.56 31.26 -1.52
C LEU A 258 11.57 30.14 -1.88
N ILE A 259 10.35 30.19 -1.36
CA ILE A 259 9.32 29.18 -1.63
C ILE A 259 9.00 29.09 -3.14
N THR A 260 9.14 30.18 -3.91
CA THR A 260 8.94 30.12 -5.37
C THR A 260 9.92 29.18 -6.08
N PHE A 261 11.08 28.90 -5.47
CA PHE A 261 12.07 27.95 -5.98
C PHE A 261 11.80 26.50 -5.58
N LYS A 262 10.71 26.19 -4.87
CA LYS A 262 10.31 24.81 -4.54
C LYS A 262 10.37 23.83 -5.73
N PRO A 263 10.04 24.21 -6.98
CA PRO A 263 10.20 23.32 -8.13
C PRO A 263 11.66 22.90 -8.43
N LEU A 264 12.67 23.63 -7.94
CA LEU A 264 14.08 23.24 -8.06
C LEU A 264 14.43 22.09 -7.10
N LEU A 265 13.82 22.06 -5.90
CA LEU A 265 14.01 20.95 -4.95
C LEU A 265 13.61 19.61 -5.55
N TYR A 266 12.60 19.60 -6.43
CA TYR A 266 12.23 18.39 -7.17
C TYR A 266 13.43 17.80 -7.92
N HIS A 267 14.10 18.61 -8.74
CA HIS A 267 15.25 18.15 -9.51
C HIS A 267 16.44 17.80 -8.60
N TYR A 268 16.61 18.55 -7.51
CA TYR A 268 17.68 18.35 -6.55
C TYR A 268 17.55 17.03 -5.78
N TYR A 269 16.38 16.75 -5.19
CA TYR A 269 16.15 15.50 -4.47
C TYR A 269 16.21 14.29 -5.40
N HIS A 270 15.69 14.39 -6.63
CA HIS A 270 15.80 13.31 -7.60
C HIS A 270 17.26 13.06 -8.00
N TYR A 271 18.06 14.10 -8.17
CA TYR A 271 19.50 13.97 -8.37
C TYR A 271 20.22 13.27 -7.19
N LEU A 272 19.90 13.65 -5.96
CA LEU A 272 20.57 13.12 -4.76
C LEU A 272 20.12 11.72 -4.37
N PHE A 273 18.82 11.44 -4.49
CA PHE A 273 18.20 10.29 -3.83
C PHE A 273 17.63 9.24 -4.78
N SER A 274 17.33 9.54 -6.06
CA SER A 274 16.84 8.53 -7.00
C SER A 274 17.78 7.32 -7.06
N MET A 275 17.27 6.11 -7.30
CA MET A 275 18.12 4.93 -7.50
C MET A 275 18.58 4.76 -8.96
N ASN A 276 17.99 5.49 -9.89
CA ASN A 276 18.32 5.39 -11.31
C ASN A 276 19.42 6.39 -11.68
N SER A 277 20.62 5.89 -11.98
CA SER A 277 21.80 6.71 -12.30
C SER A 277 21.61 7.62 -13.51
N TYR A 278 20.95 7.14 -14.57
CA TYR A 278 20.65 7.94 -15.75
C TYR A 278 19.64 9.04 -15.42
N TYR A 279 18.58 8.69 -14.68
CA TYR A 279 17.58 9.65 -14.25
C TYR A 279 18.18 10.76 -13.39
N ARG A 280 19.06 10.42 -12.43
CA ARG A 280 19.83 11.40 -11.65
C ARG A 280 20.59 12.40 -12.53
N GLN A 281 21.27 11.90 -13.57
CA GLN A 281 22.04 12.75 -14.47
C GLN A 281 21.12 13.69 -15.28
N VAL A 282 19.96 13.19 -15.72
CA VAL A 282 18.96 13.99 -16.43
C VAL A 282 18.40 15.09 -15.52
N GLU A 283 18.03 14.76 -14.29
CA GLU A 283 17.47 15.72 -13.33
C GLU A 283 18.50 16.75 -12.88
N TYR A 284 19.76 16.35 -12.69
CA TYR A 284 20.88 17.28 -12.47
C TYR A 284 21.04 18.27 -13.63
N ASN A 285 21.03 17.78 -14.87
CA ASN A 285 21.15 18.65 -16.05
C ASN A 285 19.98 19.63 -16.16
N LYS A 286 18.76 19.21 -15.78
CA LYS A 286 17.58 20.09 -15.72
C LYS A 286 17.75 21.16 -14.63
N LEU A 287 18.21 20.77 -13.45
CA LEU A 287 18.48 21.68 -12.33
C LEU A 287 19.47 22.78 -12.76
N ILE A 288 20.64 22.40 -13.27
CA ILE A 288 21.67 23.34 -13.71
C ILE A 288 21.16 24.27 -14.82
N LYS A 289 20.45 23.74 -15.83
CA LYS A 289 19.86 24.55 -16.90
C LYS A 289 18.90 25.61 -16.36
N LYS A 290 18.00 25.22 -15.43
CA LYS A 290 17.04 26.15 -14.81
C LYS A 290 17.73 27.24 -14.01
N ILE A 291 18.76 26.89 -13.23
CA ILE A 291 19.50 27.87 -12.43
C ILE A 291 20.28 28.83 -13.35
N ILE A 292 20.91 28.35 -14.43
CA ILE A 292 21.61 29.20 -15.41
C ILE A 292 20.63 30.15 -16.11
N ALA A 293 19.48 29.65 -16.55
CA ALA A 293 18.44 30.48 -17.19
C ALA A 293 17.95 31.57 -16.23
N PHE A 294 17.68 31.21 -14.97
CA PHE A 294 17.28 32.17 -13.94
C PHE A 294 18.32 33.28 -13.74
N LYS A 295 19.60 32.93 -13.70
CA LYS A 295 20.71 33.90 -13.61
C LYS A 295 20.73 34.86 -14.79
N HIS A 296 20.54 34.34 -16.01
CA HIS A 296 20.55 35.17 -17.22
C HIS A 296 19.37 36.14 -17.26
N GLU A 297 18.19 35.70 -16.85
CA GLU A 297 16.96 36.51 -16.88
C GLU A 297 16.89 37.55 -15.76
N ASN A 298 17.59 37.35 -14.64
CA ASN A 298 17.52 38.20 -13.46
C ASN A 298 18.90 38.77 -13.05
N PRO A 299 19.53 39.63 -13.87
CA PRO A 299 20.84 40.19 -13.56
C PRO A 299 20.84 41.08 -12.32
N LEU A 300 19.72 41.77 -12.02
CA LEU A 300 19.57 42.59 -10.81
C LEU A 300 19.53 41.76 -9.53
N PHE A 301 18.97 40.55 -9.59
CA PHE A 301 18.95 39.61 -8.47
C PHE A 301 20.38 39.23 -8.04
N ILE A 302 21.31 39.17 -9.00
CA ILE A 302 22.75 38.89 -8.79
C ILE A 302 23.46 40.06 -8.10
N ILE A 303 23.05 41.30 -8.42
CA ILE A 303 23.68 42.53 -7.90
C ILE A 303 23.36 42.71 -6.41
N THR A 304 22.14 42.36 -5.98
CA THR A 304 21.77 42.37 -4.57
C THR A 304 22.18 41.08 -3.85
N ASN A 305 22.09 39.91 -4.51
CA ASN A 305 22.41 38.61 -3.93
C ASN A 305 23.27 37.79 -4.91
N LYS A 306 24.55 37.57 -4.60
CA LYS A 306 25.47 36.82 -5.46
C LYS A 306 25.06 35.34 -5.57
N ILE A 307 24.27 34.97 -6.58
CA ILE A 307 24.08 33.56 -6.96
C ILE A 307 25.20 33.14 -7.91
N ILE A 308 26.13 32.31 -7.41
CA ILE A 308 27.18 31.68 -8.21
C ILE A 308 26.68 30.31 -8.66
N VAL A 309 26.27 30.21 -9.92
CA VAL A 309 25.82 28.96 -10.53
C VAL A 309 27.03 28.24 -11.13
N PRO A 310 27.25 26.95 -10.84
CA PRO A 310 28.30 26.17 -11.47
C PRO A 310 28.01 25.99 -12.94
N ILE A 311 28.93 26.47 -13.79
CA ILE A 311 28.99 26.03 -15.18
C ILE A 311 29.81 24.74 -15.16
N THR A 312 29.23 23.65 -14.66
CA THR A 312 29.84 22.34 -14.90
C THR A 312 29.78 22.07 -16.41
N LYS A 313 30.83 21.42 -16.95
CA LYS A 313 30.99 21.11 -18.39
C LYS A 313 29.82 20.26 -18.91
N VAL A 314 28.69 20.89 -19.20
CA VAL A 314 27.67 20.35 -20.09
C VAL A 314 28.28 20.46 -21.48
N ASN A 315 28.46 19.35 -22.19
CA ASN A 315 29.04 19.36 -23.53
C ASN A 315 28.04 20.10 -24.47
N TYR A 316 28.27 21.40 -24.70
CA TYR A 316 27.35 22.32 -25.38
C TYR A 316 27.18 22.08 -26.89
N LYS A 317 27.73 21.01 -27.45
CA LYS A 317 27.86 20.86 -28.91
C LYS A 317 26.53 20.83 -29.70
N HIS A 318 25.38 20.68 -29.04
CA HIS A 318 24.08 20.53 -29.73
C HIS A 318 22.91 21.35 -29.16
N ILE A 319 23.15 22.46 -28.45
CA ILE A 319 22.05 23.26 -27.90
C ILE A 319 21.86 24.54 -28.72
N THR A 320 20.86 24.56 -29.60
CA THR A 320 20.27 25.80 -30.12
C THR A 320 19.40 26.41 -29.03
N ILE A 321 19.87 27.49 -28.42
CA ILE A 321 19.11 28.29 -27.45
C ILE A 321 18.14 29.16 -28.24
N PRO A 322 16.81 29.00 -28.10
CA PRO A 322 15.86 29.91 -28.73
C PRO A 322 15.97 31.29 -28.06
N ARG A 323 16.42 32.29 -28.82
CA ARG A 323 16.35 33.69 -28.40
C ARG A 323 14.89 34.11 -28.39
N ARG A 324 14.28 34.27 -27.21
CA ARG A 324 13.00 35.00 -27.08
C ARG A 324 13.28 36.44 -26.62
N PRO A 325 12.48 37.41 -27.11
CA PRO A 325 12.66 38.81 -26.79
C PRO A 325 12.32 39.07 -25.32
N TYR A 326 13.06 40.02 -24.74
CA TYR A 326 12.97 40.45 -23.36
C TYR A 326 11.54 40.80 -22.92
N GLY A 327 11.15 40.31 -21.75
CA GLY A 327 9.98 40.78 -21.02
C GLY A 327 9.00 39.67 -20.65
N GLN A 328 8.93 39.41 -19.34
CA GLN A 328 7.81 38.86 -18.54
C GLN A 328 8.25 37.68 -17.68
N LEU A 329 8.46 37.98 -16.39
CA LEU A 329 8.68 37.08 -15.28
C LEU A 329 7.56 36.03 -15.05
N GLU A 330 6.54 35.97 -15.91
CA GLU A 330 5.34 35.17 -15.69
C GLU A 330 5.36 33.80 -16.40
N SER A 331 6.26 33.57 -17.36
CA SER A 331 6.26 32.31 -18.13
C SER A 331 7.11 31.18 -17.55
N LEU A 332 7.90 31.42 -16.50
CA LEU A 332 8.73 30.38 -15.84
C LEU A 332 8.01 29.63 -14.70
N LEU A 333 6.80 30.06 -14.33
CA LEU A 333 6.02 29.50 -13.22
C LEU A 333 4.88 28.59 -13.66
N ILE A 334 4.68 28.35 -14.96
CA ILE A 334 3.60 27.48 -15.44
C ILE A 334 4.18 26.13 -15.85
N ILE A 335 3.83 25.14 -15.04
CA ILE A 335 3.98 23.72 -15.32
C ILE A 335 3.23 23.40 -16.62
N SER A 336 3.97 22.90 -17.62
CA SER A 336 3.48 21.93 -18.59
C SER A 336 4.55 20.86 -18.78
#